data_AF-A0A258M406-F1
#
_entry.id   AF-A0A258M406-F1
#
_cell.length_a   1.000
_cell.length_b   1.000
_cell.length_c   1.000
_cell.angle_alpha   90.00
_cell.angle_beta   90.00
_cell.angle_gamma   90.00
#
_symmetry.space_group_name_H-M   'P 1'
#
loop_
_entity.id
_entity.type
_entity.pdbx_description
1 polymer ?
#
loop_
_entity_poly.entity_id
_entity_poly.type
_entity_poly.pdbx_seq_one_letter_code
_entity_poly.pdbx_strand_id
1 'polypeptide(L)'
;EEKIADVLEKVGLKSKGFKMPFEMSGGEQQRVEIARALLNSPKLILADEPTGNLDPETSDEIMQLLFQIAKDYGTSVVMATHDFIVINRYPSRMLKTENGRVADSATN
;
A
#
# COMPACT_ATOMS: atom_id res chain seq x y z
N GLU A 1 11.13 19.89 5.65
CA GLU A 1 9.77 20.28 5.21
C GLU A 1 9.49 19.86 3.77
N GLU A 2 10.38 20.16 2.82
CA GLU A 2 10.21 19.80 1.40
C GLU A 2 9.95 18.31 1.15
N LYS A 3 10.68 17.41 1.81
CA LYS A 3 10.48 15.95 1.70
C LYS A 3 9.12 15.46 2.23
N ILE A 4 8.58 16.14 3.25
CA ILE A 4 7.26 15.81 3.82
C ILE A 4 6.17 16.20 2.82
N ALA A 5 6.29 17.40 2.23
CA ALA A 5 5.35 17.88 1.23
C ALA A 5 5.34 16.99 -0.04
N ASP A 6 6.52 16.60 -0.53
CA ASP A 6 6.68 15.69 -1.66
C ASP A 6 5.99 14.33 -1.41
N VAL A 7 6.20 13.75 -0.23
CA VAL A 7 5.60 12.46 0.11
C VAL A 7 4.09 12.54 0.35
N LEU A 8 3.60 13.64 0.96
CA LEU A 8 2.16 13.89 1.07
C LEU A 8 1.50 14.10 -0.30
N GLU A 9 2.20 14.71 -1.25
CA GLU A 9 1.74 14.83 -2.64
C GLU A 9 1.64 13.46 -3.31
N LYS A 10 2.63 12.58 -3.11
CA LYS A 10 2.62 11.21 -3.65
C LYS A 10 1.42 10.38 -3.21
N VAL A 11 0.94 10.58 -1.98
CA VAL A 11 -0.21 9.84 -1.45
C VAL A 11 -1.55 10.57 -1.62
N GLY A 12 -1.56 11.73 -2.28
CA GLY A 12 -2.77 12.53 -2.53
C GLY A 12 -3.28 13.31 -1.32
N LEU A 13 -2.43 13.58 -0.32
CA LEU A 13 -2.77 14.26 0.94
C LEU A 13 -2.14 15.65 1.10
N LYS A 14 -1.66 16.27 0.01
CA LYS A 14 -0.98 17.58 0.02
C LYS A 14 -1.74 18.66 0.80
N SER A 15 -3.07 18.71 0.69
CA SER A 15 -3.92 19.70 1.37
C SER A 15 -4.34 19.32 2.79
N LYS A 16 -3.89 18.19 3.33
CA LYS A 16 -4.36 17.64 4.62
C LYS A 16 -3.27 17.51 5.68
N GLY A 17 -2.09 18.10 5.45
CA GLY A 17 -0.95 18.02 6.38
C GLY A 17 -1.19 18.65 7.77
N PHE A 18 -2.25 19.43 7.95
CA PHE A 18 -2.63 20.05 9.23
C PHE A 18 -3.68 19.26 10.02
N LYS A 19 -4.30 18.23 9.43
CA LYS A 19 -5.32 17.42 10.11
C LYS A 19 -4.68 16.49 11.13
N MET A 20 -5.36 16.26 12.24
CA MET A 20 -4.99 15.23 13.21
C MET A 20 -5.52 13.85 12.80
N PRO A 21 -4.90 12.74 13.24
CA PRO A 21 -5.33 11.38 12.86
C PRO A 21 -6.81 11.09 13.12
N PHE A 22 -7.39 11.62 14.21
CA PHE A 22 -8.80 11.44 14.55
C PHE A 22 -9.77 12.21 13.63
N GLU A 23 -9.28 13.13 12.81
CA GLU A 23 -10.06 13.92 11.84
C GLU A 23 -9.99 13.33 10.41
N MET A 24 -9.33 12.18 10.27
CA MET A 24 -9.06 11.52 9.01
C MET A 24 -9.92 10.26 8.84
N SER A 25 -10.36 9.98 7.61
CA SER A 25 -10.99 8.70 7.28
C SER A 25 -9.99 7.54 7.38
N GLY A 26 -10.46 6.30 7.44
CA GLY A 26 -9.58 5.11 7.48
C GLY A 26 -8.59 5.08 6.31
N GLY A 27 -9.06 5.36 5.09
CA GLY A 27 -8.21 5.45 3.91
C GLY A 27 -7.20 6.60 3.95
N GLU A 28 -7.58 7.74 4.52
CA GLU A 28 -6.65 8.87 4.74
C GLU A 28 -5.56 8.49 5.74
N GLN A 29 -5.91 7.83 6.84
CA GLN A 29 -4.94 7.34 7.81
C GLN A 29 -3.97 6.34 7.17
N GLN A 30 -4.48 5.41 6.36
CA GLN A 30 -3.66 4.45 5.62
C GLN A 30 -2.69 5.13 4.66
N ARG A 31 -3.15 6.15 3.91
CA ARG A 31 -2.29 6.97 3.04
C ARG A 31 -1.21 7.70 3.83
N VAL A 32 -1.50 8.18 5.04
CA VAL A 32 -0.49 8.77 5.95
C VAL A 32 0.54 7.71 6.37
N GLU A 33 0.15 6.49 6.67
CA GLU A 33 1.08 5.40 7.00
C GLU A 33 2.01 5.06 5.83
N ILE A 34 1.46 4.97 4.61
CA ILE A 34 2.25 4.77 3.39
C ILE A 34 3.22 5.95 3.18
N ALA A 35 2.75 7.19 3.33
CA ALA A 35 3.60 8.37 3.28
C ALA A 35 4.74 8.28 4.31
N ARG A 36 4.46 7.89 5.55
CA ARG A 36 5.48 7.72 6.57
C ARG A 36 6.53 6.67 6.17
N ALA A 37 6.12 5.57 5.54
CA ALA A 37 7.05 4.56 5.03
C ALA A 37 7.95 5.12 3.91
N LEU A 38 7.41 5.95 3.03
CA LEU A 38 8.13 6.54 1.88
C LEU A 38 9.14 7.62 2.25
N LEU A 39 9.03 8.25 3.42
CA LEU A 39 9.97 9.29 3.86
C LEU A 39 11.42 8.83 3.84
N ASN A 40 11.68 7.54 4.03
CA ASN A 40 13.02 6.96 4.02
C ASN A 40 13.47 6.43 2.65
N SER A 41 12.67 6.64 1.60
CA SER A 41 12.94 6.11 0.26
C SER A 41 13.28 4.61 0.30
N PRO A 42 12.41 3.77 0.89
CA PRO A 42 12.71 2.37 1.14
C PRO A 42 12.82 1.60 -0.18
N LYS A 43 13.75 0.63 -0.25
CA LYS A 43 13.82 -0.31 -1.37
C LYS A 43 12.75 -1.40 -1.31
N LEU A 44 12.16 -1.62 -0.14
CA LEU A 44 11.17 -2.65 0.13
C LEU A 44 10.11 -2.12 1.10
N ILE A 45 8.84 -2.30 0.76
CA ILE A 45 7.68 -2.10 1.63
C ILE A 45 7.07 -3.47 1.93
N LEU A 46 6.86 -3.75 3.20
CA LEU A 46 6.08 -4.88 3.68
C LEU A 46 4.70 -4.33 4.08
N ALA A 47 3.66 -4.76 3.38
CA ALA A 47 2.30 -4.34 3.61
C ALA A 47 1.48 -5.52 4.16
N ASP A 48 1.16 -5.47 5.45
CA ASP A 48 0.36 -6.51 6.11
C ASP A 48 -1.11 -6.07 6.12
N GLU A 49 -1.95 -6.69 5.29
CA GLU A 49 -3.37 -6.36 5.11
C GLU A 49 -3.63 -4.84 4.94
N PRO A 50 -2.98 -4.16 3.96
CA PRO A 50 -3.05 -2.70 3.82
C PRO A 50 -4.42 -2.17 3.37
N THR A 51 -5.38 -3.04 3.12
CA THR A 51 -6.76 -2.71 2.76
C THR A 51 -7.76 -3.21 3.82
N GLY A 52 -7.27 -3.74 4.95
CA GLY A 52 -8.11 -4.26 6.02
C GLY A 52 -9.06 -3.19 6.57
N ASN A 53 -10.34 -3.53 6.71
CA ASN A 53 -11.41 -2.64 7.21
C ASN A 53 -11.69 -1.39 6.36
N LEU A 54 -11.20 -1.33 5.11
CA LEU A 54 -11.58 -0.28 4.16
C LEU A 54 -12.74 -0.74 3.29
N ASP A 55 -13.51 0.21 2.77
CA ASP A 55 -14.49 -0.09 1.73
C ASP A 55 -13.77 -0.49 0.40
N PRO A 56 -14.47 -1.19 -0.51
CA PRO A 56 -13.86 -1.67 -1.74
C PRO A 56 -13.27 -0.59 -2.66
N GLU A 57 -13.86 0.62 -2.65
CA GLU A 57 -13.38 1.73 -3.48
C GLU A 57 -12.07 2.27 -2.92
N THR A 58 -12.04 2.58 -1.62
CA THR A 58 -10.80 3.02 -0.94
C THR A 58 -9.69 1.96 -1.02
N SER A 59 -10.04 0.68 -0.90
CA SER A 59 -9.08 -0.43 -1.02
C SER A 59 -8.38 -0.43 -2.37
N ASP A 60 -9.13 -0.21 -3.46
CA ASP A 60 -8.59 -0.12 -4.81
C ASP A 60 -7.64 1.08 -4.97
N GLU A 61 -8.01 2.24 -4.41
CA GLU A 61 -7.15 3.42 -4.44
C GLU A 61 -5.82 3.19 -3.72
N ILE A 62 -5.84 2.53 -2.56
CA ILE A 62 -4.63 2.19 -1.79
C ILE A 62 -3.74 1.21 -2.57
N MET A 63 -4.35 0.21 -3.19
CA MET A 63 -3.64 -0.76 -4.02
C MET A 63 -2.99 -0.11 -5.24
N GLN A 64 -3.73 0.76 -5.92
CA GLN A 64 -3.22 1.53 -7.05
C GLN A 64 -2.04 2.41 -6.63
N LEU A 65 -2.13 3.05 -5.46
CA LEU A 65 -1.04 3.86 -4.90
C LEU A 65 0.21 3.01 -4.65
N LEU A 66 0.10 1.86 -3.99
CA LEU A 66 1.23 0.95 -3.74
C LEU A 66 1.86 0.45 -5.04
N PHE A 67 1.04 0.13 -6.04
CA PHE A 67 1.51 -0.29 -7.35
C PHE A 67 2.27 0.82 -8.08
N GLN A 68 1.74 2.05 -8.05
CA GLN A 68 2.38 3.21 -8.66
C GLN A 68 3.71 3.53 -7.96
N ILE A 69 3.74 3.43 -6.63
CA ILE A 69 4.96 3.60 -5.84
C ILE A 69 6.03 2.59 -6.28
N ALA A 70 5.63 1.33 -6.46
CA ALA A 70 6.56 0.29 -6.86
C ALA A 70 7.18 0.56 -8.24
N LYS A 71 6.33 0.99 -9.17
CA LYS A 71 6.71 1.28 -10.56
C LYS A 71 7.59 2.53 -10.70
N ASP A 72 7.21 3.62 -10.04
CA ASP A 72 7.85 4.93 -10.27
C ASP A 72 9.13 5.13 -9.46
N TYR A 73 9.19 4.56 -8.25
CA TYR A 73 10.31 4.78 -7.33
C TYR A 73 11.26 3.60 -7.22
N GLY A 74 11.00 2.51 -7.96
CA GLY A 74 11.81 1.29 -7.90
C GLY A 74 11.72 0.58 -6.54
N THR A 75 10.64 0.83 -5.80
CA THR A 75 10.37 0.21 -4.51
C THR A 75 9.76 -1.18 -4.74
N SER A 76 10.31 -2.23 -4.13
CA SER A 76 9.63 -3.52 -4.09
C SER A 76 8.50 -3.47 -3.07
N VAL A 77 7.32 -4.00 -3.41
CA VAL A 77 6.20 -4.14 -2.46
C VAL A 77 5.89 -5.61 -2.30
N VAL A 78 5.92 -6.09 -1.05
CA VAL A 78 5.45 -7.41 -0.67
C VAL A 78 4.24 -7.22 0.21
N MET A 79 3.13 -7.82 -0.19
CA MET A 79 1.85 -7.65 0.47
C MET A 79 1.27 -8.98 0.92
N ALA A 80 0.79 -9.04 2.15
CA ALA A 80 -0.09 -10.10 2.64
C ALA A 80 -1.55 -9.62 2.50
N THR A 81 -2.39 -10.42 1.87
CA THR A 81 -3.82 -10.14 1.75
C THR A 81 -4.61 -11.43 1.58
N HIS A 82 -5.85 -11.42 2.06
CA HIS A 82 -6.86 -12.46 1.78
C HIS A 82 -7.87 -12.03 0.70
N ASP A 83 -7.73 -10.82 0.13
CA ASP A 83 -8.65 -10.30 -0.88
C ASP A 83 -8.28 -10.77 -2.30
N PHE A 84 -9.03 -11.75 -2.80
CA PHE A 84 -8.88 -12.28 -4.15
C PHE A 84 -9.27 -11.29 -5.27
N ILE A 85 -10.14 -10.32 -4.99
CA ILE A 85 -10.55 -9.31 -5.98
C ILE A 85 -9.37 -8.39 -6.27
N VAL A 86 -8.69 -7.93 -5.22
CA VAL A 86 -7.47 -7.13 -5.32
C VAL A 86 -6.38 -7.89 -6.07
N ILE A 87 -6.15 -9.15 -5.70
CA ILE A 87 -5.17 -10.03 -6.36
C ILE A 87 -5.42 -10.14 -7.87
N ASN A 88 -6.67 -10.35 -8.27
CA ASN A 88 -7.03 -10.51 -9.69
C ASN A 88 -6.89 -9.21 -10.48
N ARG A 89 -7.11 -8.05 -9.84
CA ARG A 89 -7.00 -6.73 -10.47
C ARG A 89 -5.54 -6.29 -10.65
N TYR A 90 -4.66 -6.65 -9.72
CA TYR A 90 -3.25 -6.30 -9.72
C TYR A 90 -2.36 -7.55 -9.84
N PRO A 91 -2.27 -8.17 -11.04
CA PRO A 91 -1.52 -9.40 -11.22
C PRO A 91 -0.04 -9.19 -10.88
N SER A 92 0.45 -10.03 -9.98
CA SER A 92 1.82 -10.03 -9.48
C SER A 92 2.24 -11.45 -9.12
N ARG A 93 3.53 -11.69 -8.84
CA ARG A 93 3.99 -12.99 -8.36
C ARG A 93 3.32 -13.30 -7.03
N MET A 94 2.53 -14.37 -6.98
CA MET A 94 1.82 -14.76 -5.76
C MET A 94 2.51 -15.92 -5.07
N LEU A 95 2.68 -15.79 -3.75
CA LEU A 95 3.15 -16.85 -2.87
C LEU A 95 1.97 -17.28 -2.00
N LYS A 96 1.57 -18.54 -2.13
CA LYS A 96 0.51 -19.14 -1.31
C LYS A 96 1.12 -19.73 -0.04
N THR A 97 0.61 -19.33 1.12
CA THR A 97 1.00 -19.91 2.40
C THR A 97 -0.08 -20.89 2.88
N GLU A 98 0.25 -22.17 3.06
CA GLU A 98 -0.70 -23.20 3.49
C GLU A 98 0.00 -24.25 4.35
N ASN A 99 -0.60 -24.61 5.49
CA ASN A 99 -0.05 -25.61 6.43
C ASN A 99 1.43 -25.35 6.82
N GLY A 100 1.80 -24.09 7.03
CA GLY A 100 3.17 -23.68 7.37
C GLY A 100 4.18 -23.80 6.23
N ARG A 101 3.72 -24.01 4.98
CA ARG A 101 4.55 -24.06 3.77
C ARG A 101 4.23 -22.88 2.88
N VAL A 102 5.24 -22.41 2.13
CA VAL A 102 5.12 -21.39 1.11
C VAL A 102 5.28 -22.06 -0.26
N ALA A 103 4.30 -21.88 -1.14
CA ALA A 103 4.33 -22.35 -2.52
C ALA A 103 4.24 -21.16 -3.46
N ASP A 104 5.05 -21.15 -4.51
CA ASP A 104 4.98 -20.12 -5.55
C ASP A 104 3.94 -20.54 -6.59
N SER A 105 2.95 -19.67 -6.80
CA SER A 105 1.85 -19.89 -7.74
C SER A 105 2.29 -19.89 -9.22
N ALA A 106 3.50 -19.40 -9.54
CA ALA A 106 4.08 -19.49 -10.87
C ALA A 106 4.65 -20.88 -11.22
N THR A 107 4.59 -21.85 -10.30
CA THR A 107 5.25 -23.17 -10.44
C THR A 107 4.30 -24.34 -10.69
N ASN A 108 3.08 -24.10 -11.19
CA ASN A 108 2.18 -25.17 -11.65
C ASN A 108 2.12 -25.24 -13.18
#